data_AF-A0A953M8Z8-F1
#
_entry.id   AF-A0A953M8Z8-F1
#
_cell.length_a   1.000
_cell.length_b   1.000
_cell.length_c   1.000
_cell.angle_alpha   90.00
_cell.angle_beta   90.00
_cell.angle_gamma   90.00
#
_symmetry.space_group_name_H-M   'P 1'
#
loop_
_entity.id
_entity.type
_entity.pdbx_description
1 polymer ?
#
loop_
_entity_poly.entity_id
_entity_poly.type
_entity_poly.pdbx_seq_one_letter_code
_entity_poly.pdbx_strand_id
1 'polypeptide(L)'
;MSRINTNVQSLIAQRVLGQNNKALNTALERLSTGLRINRGKDDPAGLIASENLKAEMTSLNAAVSNAERADQVVNIAEGGLQEVSGLLEELQGLLVSSANTAGLSQAEKEANQDQIDSILGTIDRLASSTNFQGIKLLNGNFDYTTTSVAAGVTDFSVNGAKFDTATQDVDVVITTSAQQGKLFLSFGTAQLDFANGTSTFTLEVTGSLGSRELSFTSGTVLADVAAAINTFTEVTGLTAAVSGTGVSIASSLYGSREFVSVKAGGDAAAGLDTAGDGVIQYAATDMNTGNTTPLSTFATAANPVRDDGQNIDGTINGIAAVGDGLT
;
A
#
# COMPACT_ATOMS: atom_id res chain seq x y z
N MET A 1 26.61 -46.87 -35.59
CA MET A 1 26.55 -47.61 -34.31
C MET A 1 25.18 -47.42 -33.70
N SER A 2 24.34 -48.46 -33.69
CA SER A 2 23.07 -48.47 -32.95
C SER A 2 23.40 -48.60 -31.47
N ARG A 3 23.07 -47.58 -30.66
CA ARG A 3 23.26 -47.63 -29.20
C ARG A 3 22.03 -48.34 -28.60
N ILE A 4 22.21 -49.58 -28.15
CA ILE A 4 21.14 -50.43 -27.60
C ILE A 4 20.64 -49.91 -26.24
N ASN A 5 21.50 -49.23 -25.48
CA ASN A 5 21.19 -48.77 -24.11
C ASN A 5 20.37 -47.45 -24.05
N THR A 6 20.22 -46.72 -25.16
CA THR A 6 19.46 -45.46 -25.18
C THR A 6 18.68 -45.34 -26.48
N ASN A 7 17.38 -45.64 -26.40
CA ASN A 7 16.48 -45.54 -27.55
C ASN A 7 15.99 -44.09 -27.72
N VAL A 8 16.70 -43.33 -28.54
CA VAL A 8 16.42 -41.91 -28.80
C VAL A 8 15.04 -41.69 -29.44
N GLN A 9 14.59 -42.60 -30.32
CA GLN A 9 13.27 -42.48 -30.96
C GLN A 9 12.13 -42.64 -29.94
N SER A 10 12.27 -43.58 -29.00
CA SER A 10 11.33 -43.74 -27.89
C SER A 10 11.32 -42.51 -26.96
N LEU A 11 12.49 -41.94 -26.65
CA LEU A 11 12.59 -40.72 -25.84
C LEU A 11 11.94 -39.50 -26.52
N ILE A 12 12.07 -39.37 -27.85
CA ILE A 12 11.41 -38.32 -28.62
C ILE A 12 9.89 -38.52 -28.60
N ALA A 13 9.40 -39.75 -28.82
CA ALA A 13 7.98 -40.07 -28.76
C ALA A 13 7.39 -39.76 -27.36
N GLN A 14 8.08 -40.12 -26.28
CA GLN A 14 7.69 -39.79 -24.91
C GLN A 14 7.66 -38.27 -24.66
N ARG A 15 8.63 -37.51 -25.19
CA ARG A 15 8.65 -36.04 -25.10
C ARG A 15 7.45 -35.41 -25.81
N VAL A 16 7.15 -35.84 -27.03
CA VAL A 16 5.99 -35.35 -27.80
C VAL A 16 4.68 -35.71 -27.12
N LEU A 17 4.54 -36.94 -26.62
CA LEU A 17 3.38 -37.35 -25.83
C LEU A 17 3.22 -36.49 -24.57
N GLY A 18 4.33 -36.16 -23.90
CA GLY A 18 4.35 -35.25 -22.76
C GLY A 18 3.89 -33.83 -23.11
N GLN A 19 4.25 -33.31 -24.29
CA GLN A 19 3.77 -32.01 -24.78
C GLN A 19 2.27 -32.04 -25.09
N ASN A 20 1.79 -33.09 -25.76
CA ASN A 20 0.36 -33.26 -26.07
C ASN A 20 -0.50 -33.40 -24.81
N ASN A 21 -0.06 -34.17 -23.83
CA ASN A 21 -0.75 -34.28 -22.54
C ASN A 21 -0.82 -32.94 -21.81
N LYS A 22 0.25 -32.12 -21.86
CA LYS A 22 0.22 -30.76 -21.29
C LYS A 22 -0.80 -29.87 -22.00
N ALA A 23 -0.81 -29.88 -23.34
CA ALA A 23 -1.77 -29.09 -24.12
C ALA A 23 -3.23 -29.53 -23.86
N LEU A 24 -3.47 -30.84 -23.78
CA LEU A 24 -4.77 -31.40 -23.42
C LEU A 24 -5.21 -30.96 -22.03
N ASN A 25 -4.33 -31.04 -21.03
CA ASN A 25 -4.64 -30.61 -19.67
C ASN A 25 -4.98 -29.11 -19.62
N THR A 26 -4.25 -28.25 -20.34
CA THR A 26 -4.59 -26.82 -20.44
C THR A 26 -5.93 -26.59 -21.12
N ALA A 27 -6.24 -27.34 -22.18
CA ALA A 27 -7.54 -27.24 -22.86
C ALA A 27 -8.69 -27.69 -21.95
N LEU A 28 -8.51 -28.77 -21.18
CA LEU A 28 -9.47 -29.24 -20.19
C LEU A 28 -9.65 -28.24 -19.04
N GLU A 29 -8.56 -27.62 -18.56
CA GLU A 29 -8.62 -26.56 -17.54
C GLU A 29 -9.41 -25.34 -18.02
N ARG A 30 -9.17 -24.88 -19.25
CA ARG A 30 -9.93 -23.79 -19.88
C ARG A 30 -11.39 -24.15 -20.12
N LEU A 31 -11.67 -25.39 -20.52
CA LEU A 31 -13.04 -25.87 -20.68
C LEU A 31 -13.79 -25.93 -19.35
N SER A 32 -13.12 -26.39 -18.29
CA SER A 32 -13.71 -26.51 -16.95
C SER A 32 -13.95 -25.16 -16.28
N THR A 33 -13.09 -24.17 -16.54
CA THR A 33 -13.18 -22.82 -15.96
C THR A 33 -14.00 -21.87 -16.81
N GLY A 34 -14.13 -22.15 -18.11
CA GLY A 34 -14.70 -21.23 -19.09
C GLY A 34 -13.81 -20.01 -19.38
N LEU A 35 -12.62 -19.93 -18.79
CA LEU A 35 -11.71 -18.78 -18.92
C LEU A 35 -10.56 -19.14 -19.85
N ARG A 36 -10.22 -18.20 -20.75
CA ARG A 36 -9.05 -18.32 -21.62
C ARG A 36 -7.74 -18.18 -20.83
N ILE A 37 -7.72 -17.32 -19.81
CA ILE A 37 -6.55 -17.04 -18.96
C ILE A 37 -6.87 -17.54 -17.55
N ASN A 38 -6.20 -18.61 -17.11
CA ASN A 38 -6.41 -19.19 -15.77
C ASN A 38 -5.27 -18.89 -14.80
N ARG A 39 -4.08 -18.59 -15.32
CA ARG A 39 -2.86 -18.37 -14.53
C ARG A 39 -2.05 -17.24 -15.15
N GLY A 40 -1.32 -16.48 -14.34
CA GLY A 40 -0.48 -15.36 -14.81
C GLY A 40 0.64 -15.78 -15.77
N LYS A 41 0.96 -17.08 -15.84
CA LYS A 41 1.92 -17.62 -16.82
C LYS A 41 1.37 -17.64 -18.26
N ASP A 42 0.05 -17.74 -18.44
CA ASP A 42 -0.56 -17.84 -19.77
C ASP A 42 -0.59 -16.49 -20.48
N ASP A 43 -0.92 -15.42 -19.74
CA ASP A 43 -0.99 -14.03 -20.20
C ASP A 43 -1.03 -13.09 -18.98
N PRO A 44 0.13 -12.59 -18.49
CA PRO A 44 0.17 -11.80 -17.26
C PRO A 44 -0.53 -10.45 -17.41
N ALA A 45 -0.38 -9.78 -18.57
CA ALA A 45 -1.02 -8.51 -18.83
C ALA A 45 -2.55 -8.66 -18.98
N GLY A 46 -2.99 -9.70 -19.71
CA GLY A 46 -4.40 -10.02 -19.85
C GLY A 46 -5.06 -10.40 -18.52
N LEU A 47 -4.35 -11.12 -17.65
CA LEU A 47 -4.83 -11.44 -16.31
C LEU A 47 -5.02 -10.18 -15.47
N ILE A 48 -4.01 -9.30 -15.41
CA ILE A 48 -4.08 -8.04 -14.64
C ILE A 48 -5.26 -7.18 -15.13
N ALA A 49 -5.40 -7.00 -16.44
CA ALA A 49 -6.52 -6.23 -17.00
C ALA A 49 -7.88 -6.86 -16.64
N SER A 50 -8.00 -8.19 -16.70
CA SER A 50 -9.24 -8.89 -16.36
C SER A 50 -9.59 -8.80 -14.87
N GLU A 51 -8.60 -8.86 -13.97
CA GLU A 51 -8.82 -8.71 -12.54
C GLU A 51 -9.17 -7.26 -12.17
N ASN A 52 -8.57 -6.27 -12.83
CA ASN A 52 -8.94 -4.86 -12.66
C ASN A 52 -10.39 -4.61 -13.09
N LEU A 53 -10.80 -5.11 -14.27
CA LEU A 53 -12.18 -5.00 -14.73
C LEU A 53 -13.15 -5.75 -13.81
N LYS A 54 -12.74 -6.88 -13.24
CA LYS A 54 -13.56 -7.63 -12.27
C LYS A 54 -13.72 -6.89 -10.95
N ALA A 55 -12.66 -6.24 -10.47
CA ALA A 55 -12.71 -5.35 -9.32
C ALA A 55 -13.64 -4.15 -9.59
N GLU A 56 -13.52 -3.52 -10.76
CA GLU A 56 -14.38 -2.43 -11.19
C GLU A 56 -15.85 -2.87 -11.29
N MET A 57 -16.15 -4.01 -11.92
CA MET A 57 -17.51 -4.56 -11.96
C MET A 57 -18.07 -4.81 -10.56
N THR A 58 -17.27 -5.33 -9.64
CA THR A 58 -17.70 -5.56 -8.25
C THR A 58 -18.02 -4.24 -7.54
N SER A 59 -17.17 -3.22 -7.75
CA SER A 59 -17.39 -1.87 -7.23
C SER A 59 -18.65 -1.23 -7.82
N LEU A 60 -18.84 -1.31 -9.14
CA LEU A 60 -20.02 -0.77 -9.82
C LEU A 60 -21.30 -1.47 -9.36
N ASN A 61 -21.30 -2.79 -9.18
CA ASN A 61 -22.46 -3.50 -8.64
C ASN A 61 -22.82 -3.02 -7.22
N ALA A 62 -21.81 -2.77 -6.37
CA ALA A 62 -22.04 -2.19 -5.05
C ALA A 62 -22.57 -0.75 -5.16
N ALA A 63 -22.07 0.06 -6.09
CA ALA A 63 -22.55 1.41 -6.34
C ALA A 63 -24.00 1.44 -6.85
N VAL A 64 -24.38 0.52 -7.74
CA VAL A 64 -25.77 0.36 -8.20
C VAL A 64 -26.69 0.00 -7.04
N SER A 65 -26.31 -0.98 -6.21
CA SER A 65 -27.09 -1.33 -5.02
C SER A 65 -27.19 -0.17 -4.02
N ASN A 66 -26.18 0.70 -3.93
CA ASN A 66 -26.24 1.92 -3.13
C ASN A 66 -27.23 2.94 -3.73
N ALA A 67 -27.22 3.13 -5.04
CA ALA A 67 -28.15 4.01 -5.74
C ALA A 67 -29.61 3.54 -5.58
N GLU A 68 -29.87 2.24 -5.74
CA GLU A 68 -31.21 1.66 -5.51
C GLU A 68 -31.71 1.91 -4.08
N ARG A 69 -30.82 1.82 -3.08
CA ARG A 69 -31.17 2.17 -1.69
C ARG A 69 -31.45 3.66 -1.52
N ALA A 70 -30.69 4.52 -2.18
CA ALA A 70 -30.95 5.96 -2.18
C ALA A 70 -32.31 6.28 -2.80
N ASP A 71 -32.66 5.64 -3.92
CA ASP A 71 -33.98 5.78 -4.55
C ASP A 71 -35.10 5.35 -3.61
N GLN A 72 -34.92 4.24 -2.87
CA GLN A 72 -35.91 3.80 -1.87
C GLN A 72 -36.09 4.85 -0.75
N VAL A 73 -35.00 5.43 -0.26
CA VAL A 73 -35.05 6.51 0.76
C VAL A 73 -35.83 7.71 0.23
N VAL A 74 -35.53 8.14 -1.00
CA VAL A 74 -36.21 9.28 -1.64
C VAL A 74 -37.69 8.98 -1.84
N ASN A 75 -38.07 7.80 -2.33
CA ASN A 75 -39.47 7.43 -2.52
C ASN A 75 -40.27 7.43 -1.21
N ILE A 76 -39.68 6.95 -0.10
CA ILE A 76 -40.33 6.98 1.21
C ILE A 76 -40.49 8.43 1.70
N ALA A 77 -39.47 9.26 1.51
CA ALA A 77 -39.54 10.69 1.85
C ALA A 77 -40.60 11.40 1.00
N GLU A 78 -40.66 11.14 -0.31
CA GLU A 78 -41.65 11.72 -1.23
C GLU A 78 -43.07 11.32 -0.86
N GLY A 79 -43.33 10.04 -0.57
CA GLY A 79 -44.64 9.58 -0.12
C GLY A 79 -45.07 10.26 1.19
N GLY A 80 -44.14 10.45 2.12
CA GLY A 80 -44.39 11.22 3.34
C GLY A 80 -44.71 12.70 3.05
N LEU A 81 -43.97 13.34 2.15
CA LEU A 81 -44.20 14.74 1.77
C LEU A 81 -45.52 14.94 0.99
N GLN A 82 -45.95 13.97 0.18
CA GLN A 82 -47.24 14.02 -0.49
C GLN A 82 -48.40 14.04 0.51
N GLU A 83 -48.32 13.22 1.56
CA GLU A 83 -49.33 13.24 2.63
C GLU A 83 -49.30 14.56 3.42
N VAL A 84 -48.11 15.11 3.73
CA VAL A 84 -47.98 16.46 4.31
C VAL A 84 -48.62 17.51 3.40
N SER A 85 -48.41 17.43 2.09
CA SER A 85 -48.98 18.37 1.12
C SER A 85 -50.51 18.35 1.14
N GLY A 86 -51.12 17.15 1.17
CA GLY A 86 -52.57 17.02 1.28
C GLY A 86 -53.13 17.64 2.57
N LEU A 87 -52.46 17.38 3.70
CA LEU A 87 -52.81 17.99 4.99
C LEU A 87 -52.71 19.52 4.98
N LEU A 88 -51.70 20.08 4.31
CA LEU A 88 -51.54 21.53 4.16
C LEU A 88 -52.62 22.16 3.27
N GLU A 89 -53.07 21.46 2.23
CA GLU A 89 -54.20 21.90 1.40
C GLU A 89 -55.52 21.91 2.21
N GLU A 90 -55.77 20.87 3.01
CA GLU A 90 -56.90 20.83 3.94
C GLU A 90 -56.85 21.97 4.96
N LEU A 91 -55.66 22.19 5.56
CA LEU A 91 -55.41 23.29 6.49
C LEU A 91 -55.73 24.64 5.84
N GLN A 92 -55.26 24.87 4.60
CA GLN A 92 -55.53 26.10 3.86
C GLN A 92 -57.04 26.29 3.63
N GLY A 93 -57.76 25.23 3.27
CA GLY A 93 -59.22 25.26 3.12
C GLY A 93 -59.93 25.67 4.41
N LEU A 94 -59.51 25.10 5.55
CA LEU A 94 -60.03 25.46 6.87
C LEU A 94 -59.70 26.91 7.24
N LEU A 95 -58.50 27.40 6.95
CA LEU A 95 -58.13 28.79 7.24
C LEU A 95 -59.00 29.78 6.45
N VAL A 96 -59.26 29.49 5.17
CA VAL A 96 -60.13 30.33 4.32
C VAL A 96 -61.57 30.30 4.81
N SER A 97 -62.09 29.13 5.20
CA SER A 97 -63.46 29.02 5.74
C SER A 97 -63.60 29.75 7.08
N SER A 98 -62.58 29.67 7.93
CA SER A 98 -62.53 30.32 9.25
C SER A 98 -62.37 31.84 9.16
N ALA A 99 -61.74 32.34 8.10
CA ALA A 99 -61.55 33.77 7.85
C ALA A 99 -62.84 34.49 7.43
N ASN A 100 -63.90 33.75 7.05
CA ASN A 100 -65.17 34.35 6.70
C ASN A 100 -65.89 34.89 7.94
N THR A 101 -66.02 36.21 8.02
CA THR A 101 -66.63 36.92 9.16
C THR A 101 -68.16 36.95 9.11
N ALA A 102 -68.77 36.66 7.97
CA ALA A 102 -70.21 36.70 7.79
C ALA A 102 -70.80 35.28 7.84
N GLY A 103 -71.14 34.80 9.04
CA GLY A 103 -71.98 33.60 9.21
C GLY A 103 -71.45 32.50 10.12
N LEU A 104 -70.21 32.58 10.62
CA LEU A 104 -69.68 31.59 11.57
C LEU A 104 -69.96 31.97 13.03
N SER A 105 -70.55 31.04 13.78
CA SER A 105 -70.68 31.12 15.23
C SER A 105 -69.33 30.91 15.94
N GLN A 106 -69.26 31.31 17.21
CA GLN A 106 -68.05 31.11 18.02
C GLN A 106 -67.72 29.62 18.20
N ALA A 107 -68.74 28.77 18.39
CA ALA A 107 -68.55 27.32 18.54
C ALA A 107 -68.02 26.66 17.26
N GLU A 108 -68.44 27.11 16.08
CA GLU A 108 -67.90 26.63 14.80
C GLU A 108 -66.43 27.05 14.60
N LYS A 109 -66.06 28.26 15.04
CA LYS A 109 -64.65 28.70 15.01
C LYS A 109 -63.77 27.86 15.91
N GLU A 110 -64.25 27.52 17.11
CA GLU A 110 -63.54 26.66 18.04
C GLU A 110 -63.37 25.24 17.47
N ALA A 111 -64.42 24.66 16.88
CA ALA A 111 -64.33 23.36 16.22
C ALA A 111 -63.35 23.35 15.02
N ASN A 112 -63.34 24.42 14.21
CA ASN A 112 -62.37 24.56 13.13
C ASN A 112 -60.93 24.68 13.66
N GLN A 113 -60.73 25.35 14.80
CA GLN A 113 -59.41 25.45 15.43
C GLN A 113 -58.93 24.09 15.93
N ASP A 114 -59.80 23.28 16.56
CA ASP A 114 -59.44 21.92 16.98
C ASP A 114 -59.02 21.04 15.79
N GLN A 115 -59.67 21.21 14.64
CA GLN A 115 -59.30 20.49 13.42
C GLN A 115 -57.95 20.98 12.85
N ILE A 116 -57.69 22.29 12.87
CA ILE A 116 -56.39 22.87 12.51
C ILE A 116 -55.28 22.28 13.39
N ASP A 117 -55.47 22.25 14.71
CA ASP A 117 -54.48 21.74 15.65
C ASP A 117 -54.23 20.23 15.44
N SER A 118 -55.28 19.46 15.12
CA SER A 118 -55.17 18.04 14.77
C SER A 118 -54.38 17.81 13.47
N ILE A 119 -54.59 18.66 12.46
CA ILE A 119 -53.83 18.62 11.20
C ILE A 119 -52.34 18.89 11.47
N LEU A 120 -52.03 19.96 12.22
CA LEU A 120 -50.66 20.31 12.58
C LEU A 120 -49.98 19.19 13.39
N GLY A 121 -50.66 18.65 14.39
CA GLY A 121 -50.13 17.51 15.16
C GLY A 121 -49.94 16.24 14.33
N THR A 122 -50.75 16.05 13.27
CA THR A 122 -50.56 14.94 12.33
C THR A 122 -49.36 15.17 11.42
N ILE A 123 -49.13 16.39 10.95
CA ILE A 123 -47.91 16.76 10.19
C ILE A 123 -46.66 16.48 11.03
N ASP A 124 -46.62 16.93 12.28
CA ASP A 124 -45.49 16.69 13.19
C ASP A 124 -45.24 15.19 13.43
N ARG A 125 -46.32 14.43 13.66
CA ARG A 125 -46.24 12.98 13.81
C ARG A 125 -45.71 12.32 12.54
N LEU A 126 -46.17 12.72 11.36
CA LEU A 126 -45.70 12.17 10.10
C LEU A 126 -44.20 12.46 9.90
N ALA A 127 -43.78 13.71 10.12
CA ALA A 127 -42.38 14.12 10.07
C ALA A 127 -41.49 13.30 11.02
N SER A 128 -41.98 13.01 12.23
CA SER A 128 -41.27 12.21 13.22
C SER A 128 -41.34 10.69 12.97
N SER A 129 -42.29 10.18 12.19
CA SER A 129 -42.52 8.75 11.99
C SER A 129 -41.89 8.21 10.70
N THR A 130 -41.84 9.02 9.63
CA THR A 130 -41.23 8.66 8.33
C THR A 130 -39.75 8.35 8.51
N ASN A 131 -39.39 7.08 8.33
CA ASN A 131 -38.03 6.59 8.54
C ASN A 131 -37.64 5.49 7.56
N PHE A 132 -36.35 5.40 7.27
CA PHE A 132 -35.74 4.28 6.56
C PHE A 132 -34.68 3.66 7.45
N GLN A 133 -34.81 2.36 7.74
CA GLN A 133 -33.87 1.62 8.58
C GLN A 133 -33.61 2.29 9.95
N GLY A 134 -34.62 2.95 10.52
CA GLY A 134 -34.52 3.65 11.81
C GLY A 134 -34.06 5.11 11.73
N ILE A 135 -33.60 5.59 10.57
CA ILE A 135 -33.19 6.98 10.37
C ILE A 135 -34.40 7.81 9.94
N LYS A 136 -34.71 8.87 10.70
CA LYS A 136 -35.81 9.80 10.40
C LYS A 136 -35.46 10.66 9.20
N LEU A 137 -36.37 10.75 8.23
CA LEU A 137 -36.11 11.43 6.95
C LEU A 137 -36.57 12.88 6.91
N LEU A 138 -37.66 13.21 7.63
CA LEU A 138 -38.37 14.49 7.51
C LEU A 138 -38.26 15.37 8.77
N ASN A 139 -37.37 15.04 9.70
CA ASN A 139 -37.21 15.77 10.98
C ASN A 139 -36.09 16.83 10.95
N GLY A 140 -35.52 17.13 9.78
CA GLY A 140 -34.40 18.07 9.64
C GLY A 140 -33.03 17.54 10.07
N ASN A 141 -32.90 16.26 10.47
CA ASN A 141 -31.60 15.69 10.86
C ASN A 141 -30.56 15.66 9.70
N PHE A 142 -31.04 15.70 8.45
CA PHE A 142 -30.20 15.77 7.26
C PHE A 142 -29.90 17.20 6.80
N ASP A 143 -30.24 18.21 7.59
CA ASP A 143 -29.93 19.59 7.26
C ASP A 143 -28.43 19.89 7.39
N TYR A 144 -27.96 20.92 6.70
CA TYR A 144 -26.56 21.30 6.67
C TYR A 144 -26.15 21.95 7.99
N THR A 145 -25.19 21.35 8.68
CA THR A 145 -24.54 21.98 9.83
C THR A 145 -23.41 22.89 9.33
N THR A 146 -23.56 24.21 9.50
CA THR A 146 -22.50 25.16 9.17
C THR A 146 -21.59 25.37 10.38
N THR A 147 -20.30 25.52 10.13
CA THR A 147 -19.33 25.94 11.14
C THR A 147 -18.63 27.22 10.64
N SER A 148 -18.15 28.06 11.56
CA SER A 148 -17.42 29.30 11.24
C SER A 148 -18.24 30.40 10.53
N VAL A 149 -19.53 30.52 10.83
CA VAL A 149 -20.33 31.69 10.42
C VAL A 149 -19.83 32.93 11.18
N ALA A 150 -19.51 34.01 10.45
CA ALA A 150 -19.04 35.25 11.05
C ALA A 150 -20.11 35.84 12.00
N ALA A 151 -19.68 36.35 13.15
CA ALA A 151 -20.56 36.76 14.27
C ALA A 151 -21.60 37.87 13.95
N GLY A 152 -21.56 38.46 12.75
CA GLY A 152 -22.54 39.46 12.29
C GLY A 152 -23.66 38.91 11.41
N VAL A 153 -23.65 37.62 11.06
CA VAL A 153 -24.69 37.00 10.22
C VAL A 153 -25.70 36.30 11.13
N THR A 154 -26.89 36.88 11.26
CA THR A 154 -27.96 36.38 12.13
C THR A 154 -28.88 35.37 11.47
N ASP A 155 -28.89 35.32 10.13
CA ASP A 155 -29.73 34.42 9.35
C ASP A 155 -28.93 33.93 8.14
N PHE A 156 -28.80 32.61 8.01
CA PHE A 156 -28.14 31.97 6.87
C PHE A 156 -28.96 30.74 6.46
N SER A 157 -29.27 30.62 5.17
CA SER A 157 -29.94 29.45 4.61
C SER A 157 -29.04 28.81 3.55
N VAL A 158 -28.85 27.49 3.64
CA VAL A 158 -28.08 26.74 2.64
C VAL A 158 -29.05 26.32 1.54
N ASN A 159 -29.15 27.14 0.48
CA ASN A 159 -30.06 26.89 -0.64
C ASN A 159 -29.54 25.84 -1.64
N GLY A 160 -28.34 25.32 -1.42
CA GLY A 160 -27.73 24.26 -2.22
C GLY A 160 -26.26 24.07 -1.85
N ALA A 161 -25.86 22.83 -1.59
CA ALA A 161 -24.46 22.45 -1.55
C ALA A 161 -24.05 21.96 -2.95
N LYS A 162 -23.03 22.57 -3.54
CA LYS A 162 -22.25 21.83 -4.54
C LYS A 162 -21.48 20.78 -3.76
N PHE A 163 -21.92 19.53 -3.84
CA PHE A 163 -21.05 18.42 -3.52
C PHE A 163 -19.89 18.51 -4.50
N ASP A 164 -18.78 19.09 -4.06
CA ASP A 164 -17.54 18.88 -4.76
C ASP A 164 -17.34 17.36 -4.71
N THR A 165 -17.42 16.70 -5.85
CA THR A 165 -17.11 15.28 -6.00
C THR A 165 -15.60 15.12 -5.86
N ALA A 166 -15.05 15.61 -4.75
CA ALA A 166 -13.63 15.68 -4.52
C ALA A 166 -13.20 14.33 -3.95
N THR A 167 -12.36 13.68 -4.75
CA THR A 167 -11.41 12.66 -4.36
C THR A 167 -10.96 12.87 -2.91
N GLN A 168 -10.95 11.79 -2.12
CA GLN A 168 -10.46 11.82 -0.75
C GLN A 168 -8.95 12.07 -0.80
N ASP A 169 -8.49 13.23 -0.31
CA ASP A 169 -7.06 13.50 -0.17
C ASP A 169 -6.48 12.46 0.78
N VAL A 170 -5.53 11.66 0.26
CA VAL A 170 -4.79 10.69 1.06
C VAL A 170 -3.63 11.46 1.69
N ASP A 171 -3.70 11.69 3.01
CA ASP A 171 -2.59 12.29 3.75
C ASP A 171 -1.56 11.20 4.07
N VAL A 172 -0.44 11.26 3.36
CA VAL A 172 0.69 10.35 3.51
C VAL A 172 1.81 11.09 4.21
N VAL A 173 1.98 10.80 5.50
CA VAL A 173 3.10 11.33 6.29
C VAL A 173 4.14 10.23 6.45
N ILE A 174 5.29 10.41 5.82
CA ILE A 174 6.43 9.50 5.96
C ILE A 174 7.16 9.86 7.26
N THR A 175 7.19 8.94 8.22
CA THR A 175 7.83 9.13 9.53
C THR A 175 9.28 8.65 9.52
N THR A 176 9.61 7.65 8.71
CA THR A 176 10.99 7.16 8.49
C THR A 176 11.21 6.83 7.01
N SER A 177 12.37 7.17 6.46
CA SER A 177 12.71 6.85 5.07
C SER A 177 13.36 5.47 4.97
N ALA A 178 13.06 4.72 3.91
CA ALA A 178 13.67 3.42 3.67
C ALA A 178 15.20 3.53 3.53
N GLN A 179 15.92 2.58 4.11
CA GLN A 179 17.38 2.50 4.10
C GLN A 179 17.85 1.21 3.43
N GLN A 180 19.03 1.24 2.82
CA GLN A 180 19.75 0.06 2.32
C GLN A 180 20.43 -0.67 3.49
N GLY A 181 20.82 -1.93 3.32
CA GLY A 181 21.81 -2.53 4.22
C GLY A 181 23.19 -2.03 3.81
N LYS A 182 24.08 -1.71 4.76
CA LYS A 182 25.41 -1.17 4.43
C LYS A 182 26.48 -1.53 5.47
N LEU A 183 27.64 -1.94 4.98
CA LEU A 183 28.83 -2.21 5.77
C LEU A 183 30.02 -1.44 5.20
N PHE A 184 30.94 -1.03 6.07
CA PHE A 184 32.19 -0.40 5.68
C PHE A 184 33.37 -1.26 6.10
N LEU A 185 34.23 -1.60 5.15
CA LEU A 185 35.46 -2.33 5.39
C LEU A 185 36.60 -1.32 5.48
N SER A 186 37.09 -1.07 6.69
CA SER A 186 38.21 -0.15 6.94
C SER A 186 39.52 -0.91 6.85
N PHE A 187 40.42 -0.51 5.94
CA PHE A 187 41.74 -1.14 5.74
C PHE A 187 42.90 -0.23 6.16
N GLY A 188 42.62 0.95 6.74
CA GLY A 188 43.61 1.88 7.27
C GLY A 188 44.51 2.57 6.25
N THR A 189 44.58 2.06 5.01
CA THR A 189 45.40 2.56 3.90
C THR A 189 44.63 2.50 2.58
N ALA A 190 45.15 3.10 1.51
CA ALA A 190 44.48 3.18 0.20
C ALA A 190 44.64 1.90 -0.66
N GLN A 191 45.39 0.91 -0.17
CA GLN A 191 45.69 -0.36 -0.83
C GLN A 191 45.67 -1.46 0.23
N LEU A 192 45.44 -2.71 -0.16
CA LEU A 192 45.59 -3.83 0.76
C LEU A 192 47.08 -4.03 1.06
N ASP A 193 47.52 -3.72 2.28
CA ASP A 193 48.90 -3.97 2.72
C ASP A 193 48.92 -5.09 3.76
N PHE A 194 49.49 -6.24 3.39
CA PHE A 194 49.65 -7.38 4.30
C PHE A 194 51.11 -7.43 4.75
N ALA A 195 51.34 -7.33 6.06
CA ALA A 195 52.69 -7.28 6.67
C ALA A 195 53.66 -8.39 6.20
N ASN A 196 53.14 -9.53 5.72
CA ASN A 196 53.89 -10.52 4.94
C ASN A 196 53.30 -10.58 3.52
N GLY A 197 53.96 -9.96 2.53
CA GLY A 197 53.47 -9.77 1.16
C GLY A 197 53.20 -11.02 0.31
N THR A 198 53.02 -12.20 0.91
CA THR A 198 52.61 -13.47 0.27
C THR A 198 51.24 -13.96 0.73
N SER A 199 50.62 -13.33 1.74
CA SER A 199 49.31 -13.74 2.24
C SER A 199 48.16 -13.33 1.29
N THR A 200 47.07 -14.10 1.32
CA THR A 200 45.82 -13.79 0.60
C THR A 200 44.73 -13.37 1.59
N PHE A 201 43.95 -12.37 1.21
CA PHE A 201 42.74 -11.95 1.93
C PHE A 201 41.53 -12.47 1.16
N THR A 202 40.72 -13.32 1.80
CA THR A 202 39.46 -13.79 1.24
C THR A 202 38.29 -13.04 1.86
N LEU A 203 37.35 -12.63 1.00
CA LEU A 203 36.18 -11.86 1.37
C LEU A 203 34.96 -12.56 0.80
N GLU A 204 34.13 -13.11 1.69
CA GLU A 204 32.82 -13.63 1.33
C GLU A 204 31.79 -12.52 1.55
N VAL A 205 31.20 -12.02 0.45
CA VAL A 205 30.13 -11.04 0.45
C VAL A 205 28.80 -11.73 0.14
N THR A 206 27.78 -11.46 0.94
CA THR A 206 26.44 -12.03 0.79
C THR A 206 25.41 -10.92 0.82
N GLY A 207 24.54 -10.87 -0.19
CA GLY A 207 23.39 -9.98 -0.21
C GLY A 207 22.09 -10.75 -0.43
N SER A 208 21.02 -10.04 -0.75
CA SER A 208 19.68 -10.60 -0.91
C SER A 208 19.54 -11.61 -2.05
N LEU A 209 20.40 -11.52 -3.08
CA LEU A 209 20.35 -12.39 -4.26
C LEU A 209 21.27 -13.62 -4.15
N GLY A 210 22.32 -13.56 -3.33
CA GLY A 210 23.29 -14.65 -3.19
C GLY A 210 24.61 -14.23 -2.56
N SER A 211 25.57 -15.18 -2.52
CA SER A 211 26.91 -14.98 -1.96
C SER A 211 28.02 -15.18 -2.99
N ARG A 212 29.16 -14.52 -2.74
CA ARG A 212 30.37 -14.65 -3.55
C ARG A 212 31.60 -14.53 -2.66
N GLU A 213 32.56 -15.45 -2.84
CA GLU A 213 33.90 -15.34 -2.28
C GLU A 213 34.86 -14.70 -3.29
N LEU A 214 35.61 -13.70 -2.84
CA LEU A 214 36.62 -12.97 -3.59
C LEU A 214 37.96 -13.11 -2.87
N SER A 215 39.06 -13.23 -3.62
CA SER A 215 40.41 -13.35 -3.05
C SER A 215 41.29 -12.25 -3.60
N PHE A 216 42.03 -11.59 -2.72
CA PHE A 216 42.91 -10.48 -3.05
C PHE A 216 44.31 -10.71 -2.48
N THR A 217 45.32 -10.20 -3.20
CA THR A 217 46.73 -10.23 -2.77
C THR A 217 47.18 -8.87 -2.25
N SER A 218 48.30 -8.84 -1.54
CA SER A 218 48.91 -7.59 -1.08
C SER A 218 49.22 -6.68 -2.28
N GLY A 219 49.02 -5.37 -2.10
CA GLY A 219 49.19 -4.34 -3.13
C GLY A 219 47.97 -4.09 -4.01
N THR A 220 46.86 -4.84 -3.85
CA THR A 220 45.62 -4.56 -4.58
C THR A 220 45.04 -3.22 -4.14
N VAL A 221 44.67 -2.35 -5.08
CA VAL A 221 44.07 -1.04 -4.75
C VAL A 221 42.63 -1.23 -4.29
N LEU A 222 42.16 -0.45 -3.31
CA LEU A 222 40.77 -0.55 -2.85
C LEU A 222 39.74 -0.30 -3.96
N ALA A 223 40.10 0.45 -5.00
CA ALA A 223 39.29 0.64 -6.20
C ALA A 223 39.06 -0.67 -6.96
N ASP A 224 40.09 -1.52 -7.05
CA ASP A 224 39.99 -2.83 -7.70
C ASP A 224 39.17 -3.80 -6.85
N VAL A 225 39.26 -3.69 -5.52
CA VAL A 225 38.41 -4.45 -4.59
C VAL A 225 36.93 -4.08 -4.78
N ALA A 226 36.61 -2.78 -4.82
CA ALA A 226 35.25 -2.31 -5.07
C ALA A 226 34.75 -2.72 -6.47
N ALA A 227 35.60 -2.62 -7.50
CA ALA A 227 35.26 -3.03 -8.86
C ALA A 227 34.99 -4.55 -8.95
N ALA A 228 35.77 -5.37 -8.25
CA ALA A 228 35.56 -6.81 -8.18
C ALA A 228 34.20 -7.17 -7.57
N ILE A 229 33.78 -6.47 -6.50
CA ILE A 229 32.45 -6.65 -5.90
C ILE A 229 31.35 -6.22 -6.88
N ASN A 230 31.50 -5.05 -7.52
CA ASN A 230 30.54 -4.53 -8.50
C ASN A 230 30.37 -5.40 -9.75
N THR A 231 31.38 -6.21 -10.10
CA THR A 231 31.28 -7.17 -11.21
C THR A 231 30.25 -8.26 -10.93
N PHE A 232 29.93 -8.53 -9.66
CA PHE A 232 28.96 -9.54 -9.24
C PHE A 232 27.69 -8.95 -8.62
N THR A 233 27.37 -7.68 -8.90
CA THR A 233 26.15 -7.02 -8.39
C THR A 233 24.88 -7.78 -8.81
N GLU A 234 24.81 -8.29 -10.05
CA GLU A 234 23.63 -9.05 -10.51
C GLU A 234 23.43 -10.39 -9.77
N VAL A 235 24.50 -10.94 -9.18
CA VAL A 235 24.46 -12.24 -8.47
C VAL A 235 24.27 -12.06 -6.98
N THR A 236 24.82 -10.99 -6.40
CA THR A 236 24.83 -10.76 -4.95
C THR A 236 23.80 -9.73 -4.51
N GLY A 237 23.39 -8.81 -5.39
CA GLY A 237 22.56 -7.66 -5.04
C GLY A 237 23.31 -6.54 -4.34
N LEU A 238 24.65 -6.52 -4.43
CA LEU A 238 25.52 -5.60 -3.69
C LEU A 238 26.25 -4.63 -4.62
N THR A 239 26.43 -3.41 -4.14
CA THR A 239 27.26 -2.38 -4.75
C THR A 239 28.36 -1.98 -3.78
N ALA A 240 29.53 -1.63 -4.30
CA ALA A 240 30.68 -1.23 -3.52
C ALA A 240 31.29 0.08 -4.05
N ALA A 241 31.74 0.92 -3.13
CA ALA A 241 32.42 2.17 -3.45
C ALA A 241 33.59 2.38 -2.48
N VAL A 242 34.66 3.00 -2.95
CA VAL A 242 35.78 3.39 -2.10
C VAL A 242 35.42 4.68 -1.37
N SER A 243 35.62 4.70 -0.06
CA SER A 243 35.47 5.91 0.75
C SER A 243 36.68 6.03 1.69
N GLY A 244 37.56 7.00 1.42
CA GLY A 244 38.80 7.18 2.17
C GLY A 244 39.71 5.94 2.08
N THR A 245 40.04 5.37 3.24
CA THR A 245 40.91 4.20 3.41
C THR A 245 40.13 2.89 3.55
N GLY A 246 38.90 2.85 3.05
CA GLY A 246 38.05 1.67 3.12
C GLY A 246 37.07 1.54 1.96
N VAL A 247 36.34 0.43 1.96
CA VAL A 247 35.34 0.07 0.94
C VAL A 247 33.97 -0.01 1.61
N SER A 248 33.04 0.86 1.22
CA SER A 248 31.63 0.74 1.59
C SER A 248 30.93 -0.23 0.66
N ILE A 249 30.18 -1.17 1.22
CA ILE A 249 29.34 -2.14 0.51
C ILE A 249 27.90 -1.88 0.91
N ALA A 250 27.00 -1.70 -0.05
CA ALA A 250 25.58 -1.44 0.16
C ALA A 250 24.72 -2.41 -0.67
N SER A 251 23.51 -2.74 -0.21
CA SER A 251 22.51 -3.40 -1.06
C SER A 251 22.08 -2.48 -2.20
N SER A 252 21.77 -3.04 -3.37
CA SER A 252 21.33 -2.25 -4.53
C SER A 252 19.90 -1.70 -4.35
N LEU A 253 19.08 -2.41 -3.59
CA LEU A 253 17.70 -2.06 -3.27
C LEU A 253 17.56 -1.66 -1.79
N TYR A 254 16.39 -1.11 -1.45
CA TYR A 254 16.03 -0.62 -0.12
C TYR A 254 15.08 -1.60 0.59
N GLY A 255 14.96 -1.46 1.91
CA GLY A 255 14.00 -2.22 2.71
C GLY A 255 14.63 -3.31 3.56
N SER A 256 13.85 -3.79 4.53
CA SER A 256 14.24 -4.84 5.51
C SER A 256 14.54 -6.21 4.91
N ARG A 257 14.21 -6.42 3.64
CA ARG A 257 14.53 -7.64 2.90
C ARG A 257 15.93 -7.61 2.31
N GLU A 258 16.48 -6.42 2.17
CA GLU A 258 17.80 -6.17 1.64
C GLU A 258 18.81 -6.15 2.79
N PHE A 259 19.95 -6.77 2.58
CA PHE A 259 20.98 -6.85 3.61
C PHE A 259 22.36 -7.00 2.98
N VAL A 260 23.38 -6.67 3.77
CA VAL A 260 24.78 -6.91 3.43
C VAL A 260 25.38 -7.74 4.53
N SER A 261 26.01 -8.84 4.17
CA SER A 261 26.75 -9.68 5.09
C SER A 261 28.15 -9.91 4.56
N VAL A 262 29.15 -9.67 5.41
CA VAL A 262 30.56 -9.81 5.07
C VAL A 262 31.22 -10.77 6.05
N LYS A 263 32.00 -11.70 5.51
CA LYS A 263 32.88 -12.58 6.27
C LYS A 263 34.28 -12.50 5.67
N ALA A 264 35.25 -12.19 6.52
CA ALA A 264 36.65 -12.12 6.11
C ALA A 264 37.37 -13.43 6.49
N GLY A 265 38.33 -13.84 5.66
CA GLY A 265 39.10 -15.05 5.84
C GLY A 265 40.48 -14.97 5.19
N GLY A 266 41.21 -16.09 5.26
CA GLY A 266 42.58 -16.21 4.74
C GLY A 266 43.67 -15.85 5.75
N ASP A 267 44.91 -16.24 5.45
CA ASP A 267 46.07 -16.05 6.32
C ASP A 267 46.45 -14.56 6.52
N ALA A 268 45.94 -13.66 5.65
CA ALA A 268 46.13 -12.22 5.74
C ALA A 268 45.22 -11.52 6.76
N ALA A 269 44.09 -12.13 7.17
CA ALA A 269 43.14 -11.51 8.10
C ALA A 269 43.75 -11.22 9.48
N ALA A 270 44.78 -11.99 9.88
CA ALA A 270 45.56 -11.78 11.10
C ALA A 270 46.65 -10.69 10.96
N GLY A 271 46.99 -10.27 9.74
CA GLY A 271 48.00 -9.24 9.45
C GLY A 271 47.43 -7.83 9.23
N LEU A 272 46.10 -7.70 9.17
CA LEU A 272 45.32 -6.47 9.02
C LEU A 272 44.83 -5.93 10.38
N ASP A 273 45.60 -6.12 11.45
CA ASP A 273 45.22 -5.78 12.84
C ASP A 273 45.95 -4.52 13.33
N THR A 274 45.93 -3.45 12.53
CA THR A 274 46.29 -2.12 13.02
C THR A 274 45.06 -1.52 13.70
N ALA A 275 45.25 -0.71 14.75
CA ALA A 275 44.13 -0.10 15.47
C ALA A 275 43.22 0.71 14.52
N GLY A 276 42.03 0.19 14.22
CA GLY A 276 41.03 0.84 13.33
C GLY A 276 40.66 0.04 12.07
N ASP A 277 41.32 -1.09 11.81
CA ASP A 277 41.02 -1.96 10.67
C ASP A 277 39.92 -2.98 11.02
N GLY A 278 38.93 -3.16 10.14
CA GLY A 278 37.83 -4.09 10.37
C GLY A 278 36.52 -3.73 9.69
N VAL A 279 35.46 -4.45 10.07
CA VAL A 279 34.10 -4.24 9.57
C VAL A 279 33.38 -3.24 10.49
N ILE A 280 32.96 -2.12 9.92
CA ILE A 280 32.20 -1.05 10.58
C ILE A 280 30.75 -1.11 10.07
N GLN A 281 29.80 -1.13 11.00
CA GLN A 281 28.37 -0.91 10.70
C GLN A 281 28.06 0.59 10.64
N TYR A 282 27.10 0.95 9.79
CA TYR A 282 26.53 2.29 9.79
C TYR A 282 25.54 2.44 10.95
N ALA A 283 25.26 3.68 11.35
CA ALA A 283 24.26 3.91 12.40
C ALA A 283 22.90 3.37 11.94
N ALA A 284 22.20 2.66 12.82
CA ALA A 284 20.95 2.00 12.51
C ALA A 284 19.88 2.95 11.93
N THR A 285 19.98 4.27 12.11
CA THR A 285 19.01 5.25 11.58
C THR A 285 19.62 6.26 10.60
N ASP A 286 20.92 6.17 10.28
CA ASP A 286 21.60 7.09 9.36
C ASP A 286 22.74 6.40 8.59
N MET A 287 22.43 6.02 7.35
CA MET A 287 23.35 5.40 6.39
C MET A 287 24.48 6.32 5.88
N ASN A 288 24.43 7.63 6.19
CA ASN A 288 25.43 8.60 5.79
C ASN A 288 26.53 8.78 6.85
N THR A 289 26.27 8.38 8.10
CA THR A 289 27.22 8.50 9.21
C THR A 289 27.68 7.11 9.67
N GLY A 290 28.87 6.69 9.24
CA GLY A 290 29.48 5.44 9.71
C GLY A 290 29.88 5.53 11.19
N ASN A 291 29.79 4.41 11.92
CA ASN A 291 30.32 4.37 13.28
C ASN A 291 31.85 4.57 13.26
N THR A 292 32.41 5.16 14.32
CA THR A 292 33.85 5.46 14.42
C THR A 292 34.67 4.29 14.95
N THR A 293 34.02 3.24 15.45
CA THR A 293 34.65 2.02 15.97
C THR A 293 34.28 0.79 15.14
N PRO A 294 35.24 -0.05 14.73
CA PRO A 294 34.97 -1.35 14.12
C PRO A 294 34.12 -2.23 15.04
N LEU A 295 33.09 -2.86 14.46
CA LEU A 295 32.26 -3.84 15.18
C LEU A 295 33.01 -5.18 15.33
N SER A 296 33.84 -5.52 14.35
CA SER A 296 34.77 -6.64 14.40
C SER A 296 36.04 -6.32 13.65
N THR A 297 37.17 -6.85 14.11
CA THR A 297 38.42 -6.81 13.35
C THR A 297 38.39 -7.90 12.28
N PHE A 298 39.17 -7.76 11.20
CA PHE A 298 39.23 -8.80 10.17
C PHE A 298 39.70 -10.16 10.71
N ALA A 299 40.56 -10.17 11.73
CA ALA A 299 41.00 -11.39 12.41
C ALA A 299 39.88 -12.13 13.17
N THR A 300 38.82 -11.42 13.60
CA THR A 300 37.69 -11.98 14.35
C THR A 300 36.39 -12.06 13.53
N ALA A 301 36.36 -11.45 12.34
CA ALA A 301 35.27 -11.53 11.37
C ALA A 301 35.15 -12.88 10.62
N ALA A 302 35.62 -13.97 11.24
CA ALA A 302 35.38 -15.33 10.78
C ALA A 302 33.89 -15.71 10.86
N ASN A 303 33.13 -15.04 11.74
CA ASN A 303 31.67 -15.05 11.75
C ASN A 303 31.14 -13.92 10.86
N PRO A 304 30.09 -14.17 10.04
CA PRO A 304 29.54 -13.14 9.16
C PRO A 304 28.99 -11.97 9.97
N VAL A 305 29.44 -10.76 9.65
CA VAL A 305 28.84 -9.51 10.13
C VAL A 305 27.77 -9.11 9.14
N ARG A 306 26.54 -8.89 9.61
CA ARG A 306 25.39 -8.55 8.79
C ARG A 306 24.79 -7.22 9.20
N ASP A 307 24.37 -6.44 8.22
CA ASP A 307 23.54 -5.25 8.38
C ASP A 307 22.32 -5.36 7.47
N ASP A 308 21.14 -5.07 8.02
CA ASP A 308 19.85 -5.16 7.32
C ASP A 308 19.36 -3.76 6.97
N GLY A 309 18.77 -3.62 5.78
CA GLY A 309 18.08 -2.39 5.39
C GLY A 309 16.84 -2.12 6.23
N GLN A 310 16.22 -0.97 6.01
CA GLN A 310 15.02 -0.57 6.75
C GLN A 310 13.90 -0.18 5.82
N ASN A 311 12.69 -0.54 6.24
CA ASN A 311 11.46 -0.20 5.55
C ASN A 311 11.15 1.29 5.70
N ILE A 312 10.30 1.81 4.82
CA ILE A 312 9.65 3.10 5.00
C ILE A 312 8.51 2.91 6.00
N ASP A 313 8.49 3.70 7.07
CA ASP A 313 7.32 3.80 7.94
C ASP A 313 6.66 5.15 7.72
N GLY A 314 5.33 5.14 7.80
CA GLY A 314 4.53 6.34 7.76
C GLY A 314 3.14 6.11 8.29
N THR A 315 2.32 7.15 8.21
CA THR A 315 0.89 7.04 8.44
C THR A 315 0.14 7.40 7.17
N ILE A 316 -0.80 6.55 6.77
CA ILE A 316 -1.79 6.86 5.74
C ILE A 316 -3.09 7.14 6.48
N ASN A 317 -3.54 8.40 6.45
CA ASN A 317 -4.74 8.84 7.17
C ASN A 317 -4.73 8.45 8.66
N GLY A 318 -3.56 8.57 9.32
CA GLY A 318 -3.37 8.26 10.74
C GLY A 318 -3.19 6.78 11.09
N ILE A 319 -3.23 5.86 10.12
CA ILE A 319 -2.97 4.43 10.32
C ILE A 319 -1.52 4.13 9.93
N ALA A 320 -0.79 3.43 10.81
CA ALA A 320 0.58 3.01 10.54
C ALA A 320 0.65 2.13 9.28
N ALA A 321 1.49 2.55 8.34
CA ALA A 321 1.77 1.83 7.10
C ALA A 321 3.29 1.61 7.00
N VAL A 322 3.64 0.38 6.63
CA VAL A 322 5.04 -0.03 6.43
C VAL A 322 5.20 -0.45 4.98
N GLY A 323 6.17 0.13 4.29
CA GLY A 323 6.51 -0.21 2.90
C GLY A 323 7.95 -0.67 2.78
N ASP A 324 8.26 -1.42 1.74
CA ASP A 324 9.62 -1.89 1.43
C ASP A 324 10.50 -0.81 0.77
N GLY A 325 9.94 0.36 0.44
CA GLY A 325 10.70 1.50 -0.07
C GLY A 325 11.19 1.33 -1.51
N LEU A 326 10.64 0.38 -2.25
CA LEU A 326 10.90 0.21 -3.68
C LEU A 326 10.32 1.40 -4.46
N THR A 327 11.17 2.04 -5.28
CA THR A 327 10.74 2.86 -6.43
C THR A 327 10.73 2.02 -7.70
#